data_AF-A0A2A3D3I6-F1
#
_entry.id   AF-A0A2A3D3I6-F1
#
_cell.length_a   1.000
_cell.length_b   1.000
_cell.length_c   1.000
_cell.angle_alpha   90.00
_cell.angle_beta   90.00
_cell.angle_gamma   90.00
#
_symmetry.space_group_name_H-M   'P 1'
#
loop_
_entity.id
_entity.type
_entity.pdbx_description
1 polymer ?
#
loop_
_entity_poly.entity_id
_entity_poly.type
_entity_poly.pdbx_seq_one_letter_code
_entity_poly.pdbx_strand_id
1 'polypeptide(L)'
;MAKTSAEYQRAYRQRKAELAKRAGDPTDKVATQPFSEFLPNDGNWPVIEEVLDCVGVTPPAFDSDTDDQWQEQWGEPYRASIGRAERMVGAFLDAASGLASAIARYKRQEIDRAIADLEVSDLNDAASRKAALSQMMRLNQVREQLDRQVRWTLPQWKTTGDSK
;
A
#
# COMPACT_ATOMS: atom_id res chain seq x y z
N MET A 1 -32.04 26.18 -14.97
CA MET A 1 -31.24 25.87 -16.18
C MET A 1 -31.26 24.37 -16.40
N ALA A 2 -31.55 23.90 -17.61
CA ALA A 2 -31.52 22.47 -17.93
C ALA A 2 -30.08 21.98 -17.88
N LYS A 3 -29.83 20.86 -17.19
CA LYS A 3 -28.49 20.26 -17.11
C LYS A 3 -27.96 19.95 -18.51
N THR A 4 -26.71 20.25 -18.76
CA THR A 4 -26.01 19.92 -20.01
C THR A 4 -25.85 18.40 -20.14
N SER A 5 -25.67 17.88 -21.36
CA SER A 5 -25.47 16.44 -21.57
C SER A 5 -24.25 15.90 -20.81
N ALA A 6 -23.20 16.72 -20.65
CA ALA A 6 -22.02 16.41 -19.85
C ALA A 6 -22.34 16.29 -18.34
N GLU A 7 -23.21 17.15 -17.81
CA GLU A 7 -23.67 17.07 -16.42
C GLU A 7 -24.57 15.85 -16.17
N TYR A 8 -25.40 15.48 -17.14
CA TYR A 8 -26.17 14.23 -17.08
C TYR A 8 -25.26 13.00 -17.08
N GLN A 9 -24.23 12.97 -17.93
CA GLN A 9 -23.27 11.87 -17.96
C GLN A 9 -22.43 11.77 -16.67
N ARG A 10 -22.01 12.90 -16.11
CA ARG A 10 -21.30 12.93 -14.82
C ARG A 10 -22.20 12.42 -13.68
N ALA A 11 -23.43 12.91 -13.61
CA ALA A 11 -24.40 12.45 -12.61
C ALA A 11 -24.74 10.96 -12.75
N TYR A 12 -24.81 10.45 -13.98
CA TYR A 12 -25.01 9.02 -14.24
C TYR A 12 -23.83 8.17 -13.78
N ARG A 13 -22.58 8.58 -14.09
CA ARG A 13 -21.37 7.89 -13.62
C ARG A 13 -21.26 7.92 -12.10
N GLN A 14 -21.59 9.05 -11.46
CA GLN A 14 -21.63 9.15 -10.00
C GLN A 14 -22.66 8.22 -9.39
N ARG A 15 -23.90 8.18 -9.91
CA ARG A 15 -24.91 7.22 -9.47
C ARG A 15 -24.50 5.77 -9.69
N LYS A 16 -23.87 5.45 -10.83
CA LYS A 16 -23.38 4.09 -11.10
C LYS A 16 -22.25 3.70 -10.15
N ALA A 17 -21.35 4.62 -9.83
CA ALA A 17 -20.29 4.41 -8.84
C ALA A 17 -20.84 4.27 -7.41
N GLU A 18 -21.83 5.07 -7.02
CA GLU A 18 -22.52 4.94 -5.72
C GLU A 18 -23.30 3.63 -5.62
N LEU A 19 -23.99 3.22 -6.69
CA LEU A 19 -24.67 1.93 -6.75
C LEU A 19 -23.68 0.77 -6.72
N ALA A 20 -22.53 0.89 -7.39
CA ALA A 20 -21.46 -0.10 -7.33
C ALA A 20 -20.78 -0.18 -5.96
N LYS A 21 -20.70 0.93 -5.21
CA LYS A 21 -20.27 0.92 -3.81
C LYS A 21 -21.25 0.22 -2.88
N ARG A 22 -22.54 0.22 -3.23
CA ARG A 22 -23.63 -0.40 -2.46
C ARG A 22 -23.92 -1.85 -2.87
N ALA A 23 -23.69 -2.18 -4.12
CA ALA A 23 -23.69 -3.56 -4.59
C ALA A 23 -22.48 -4.22 -3.95
N GLY A 24 -22.71 -5.04 -2.92
CA GLY A 24 -21.65 -5.84 -2.28
C GLY A 24 -20.85 -6.66 -3.29
N ASP A 25 -19.83 -7.35 -2.81
CA ASP A 25 -18.95 -8.10 -3.68
C ASP A 25 -19.73 -9.28 -4.30
N PRO A 26 -19.61 -9.53 -5.62
CA PRO A 26 -20.21 -10.69 -6.28
C PRO A 26 -20.00 -12.02 -5.57
N THR A 27 -18.88 -12.19 -4.86
CA THR A 27 -18.53 -13.40 -4.12
C THR A 27 -19.40 -13.62 -2.88
N ASP A 28 -20.04 -12.58 -2.35
CA ASP A 28 -20.92 -12.68 -1.16
C ASP A 28 -22.07 -13.67 -1.38
N LYS A 29 -22.48 -13.88 -2.63
CA LYS A 29 -23.58 -14.79 -2.99
C LYS A 29 -23.14 -16.24 -3.22
N VAL A 30 -21.85 -16.48 -3.41
CA VAL A 30 -21.31 -17.82 -3.72
C VAL A 30 -20.50 -18.40 -2.56
N ALA A 31 -20.07 -17.57 -1.61
CA ALA A 31 -19.37 -18.02 -0.42
C ALA A 31 -20.25 -19.00 0.38
N THR A 32 -19.76 -20.22 0.57
CA THR A 32 -20.46 -21.27 1.32
C THR A 32 -19.97 -21.41 2.76
N GLN A 33 -18.86 -20.75 3.10
CA GLN A 33 -18.29 -20.73 4.45
C GLN A 33 -17.74 -19.34 4.79
N PRO A 34 -17.77 -18.94 6.07
CA PRO A 34 -17.11 -17.73 6.56
C PRO A 34 -15.60 -17.73 6.30
N PHE A 35 -15.03 -16.53 6.13
CA PHE A 35 -13.58 -16.41 5.96
C PHE A 35 -12.80 -16.77 7.24
N SER A 36 -13.36 -16.49 8.42
CA SER A 36 -12.83 -16.93 9.72
C SER A 36 -12.67 -18.46 9.83
N GLU A 37 -13.51 -19.23 9.16
CA GLU A 37 -13.43 -20.71 9.15
C GLU A 37 -12.48 -21.22 8.06
N PHE A 38 -12.38 -20.49 6.94
CA PHE A 38 -11.46 -20.82 5.86
C PHE A 38 -9.99 -20.59 6.25
N LEU A 39 -9.67 -19.43 6.85
CA LEU A 39 -8.31 -18.95 7.02
C LEU A 39 -7.38 -19.89 7.83
N PRO A 40 -7.81 -20.51 8.95
CA PRO A 40 -6.95 -21.42 9.71
C PRO A 40 -6.56 -22.69 8.93
N ASN A 41 -7.32 -23.03 7.88
CA ASN A 41 -7.07 -24.17 7.02
C ASN A 41 -6.24 -23.80 5.77
N ASP A 42 -6.01 -22.51 5.54
CA ASP A 42 -5.18 -22.04 4.43
C ASP A 42 -3.70 -22.23 4.77
N GLY A 43 -3.01 -23.01 3.94
CA GLY A 43 -1.61 -23.38 4.18
C GLY A 43 -0.64 -22.19 4.18
N ASN A 44 -1.06 -21.01 3.69
CA ASN A 44 -0.24 -19.81 3.67
C ASN A 44 -0.43 -18.93 4.93
N TRP A 45 -1.46 -19.17 5.74
CA TRP A 45 -1.70 -18.38 6.95
C TRP A 45 -0.52 -18.37 7.95
N PRO A 46 0.12 -19.51 8.27
CA PRO A 46 1.27 -19.52 9.18
C PRO A 46 2.46 -18.70 8.66
N VAL A 47 2.64 -18.62 7.34
CA VAL A 47 3.70 -17.81 6.72
C VAL A 47 3.41 -16.31 6.90
N ILE A 48 2.14 -15.91 6.79
CA ILE A 48 1.73 -14.52 7.03
C ILE A 48 1.98 -14.15 8.50
N GLU A 49 1.63 -15.03 9.43
CA GLU A 49 1.88 -14.83 10.87
C GLU A 49 3.38 -14.65 11.16
N GLU A 50 4.23 -15.52 10.62
CA GLU A 50 5.69 -15.44 10.79
C GLU A 50 6.26 -14.13 10.25
N VAL A 51 5.83 -13.68 9.07
CA VAL A 51 6.32 -12.43 8.46
C VAL A 51 5.93 -11.20 9.28
N LEU A 52 4.72 -11.17 9.85
CA LEU A 52 4.28 -10.08 10.71
C LEU A 52 5.01 -10.09 12.05
N ASP A 53 5.21 -11.26 12.66
CA ASP A 53 5.95 -11.41 13.91
C ASP A 53 7.42 -10.98 13.77
N CYS A 54 8.07 -11.29 12.63
CA CYS A 54 9.43 -10.85 12.31
C CYS A 54 9.63 -9.32 12.36
N VAL A 55 8.56 -8.55 12.17
CA VAL A 55 8.58 -7.07 12.23
C VAL A 55 7.89 -6.53 13.49
N GLY A 56 7.60 -7.39 14.46
CA GLY A 56 6.95 -7.03 15.73
C GLY A 56 5.49 -6.61 15.59
N VAL A 57 4.82 -7.03 14.51
CA VAL A 57 3.39 -6.79 14.29
C VAL A 57 2.64 -8.04 14.72
N THR A 58 1.78 -7.93 15.73
CA THR A 58 0.91 -9.03 16.14
C THR A 58 -0.06 -9.38 14.99
N PRO A 59 -0.06 -10.64 14.50
CA PRO A 59 -1.00 -11.05 13.47
C PRO A 59 -2.45 -10.88 13.93
N PRO A 60 -3.36 -10.48 13.04
CA PRO A 60 -4.78 -10.37 13.38
C PRO A 60 -5.38 -11.76 13.66
N ALA A 61 -6.14 -11.88 14.73
CA ALA A 61 -6.94 -13.08 14.98
C ALA A 61 -8.20 -13.06 14.10
N PHE A 62 -8.60 -14.23 13.58
CA PHE A 62 -9.82 -14.43 12.80
C PHE A 62 -10.74 -15.47 13.46
N ASP A 63 -10.93 -15.34 14.77
CA ASP A 63 -11.67 -16.33 15.59
C ASP A 63 -13.19 -16.27 15.41
N SER A 64 -13.72 -15.21 14.81
CA SER A 64 -15.16 -15.05 14.55
C SER A 64 -15.41 -14.34 13.22
N ASP A 65 -16.58 -14.61 12.63
CA ASP A 65 -17.02 -13.96 11.40
C ASP A 65 -17.66 -12.59 11.69
N THR A 66 -16.84 -11.68 12.21
CA THR A 66 -17.26 -10.34 12.61
C THR A 66 -16.24 -9.29 12.20
N ASP A 67 -16.68 -8.04 12.17
CA ASP A 67 -15.83 -6.89 11.88
C ASP A 67 -16.18 -5.70 12.76
N ASP A 68 -15.93 -5.84 14.05
CA ASP A 68 -16.31 -4.87 15.09
C ASP A 68 -15.68 -3.49 14.89
N GLN A 69 -14.58 -3.42 14.14
CA GLN A 69 -13.89 -2.16 13.84
C GLN A 69 -14.49 -1.43 12.63
N TRP A 70 -15.43 -2.06 11.90
CA TRP A 70 -16.06 -1.44 10.74
C TRP A 70 -16.85 -0.19 11.11
N GLN A 71 -16.76 0.83 10.25
CA GLN A 71 -17.47 2.09 10.42
C GLN A 71 -18.14 2.51 9.11
N GLU A 72 -19.41 2.92 9.18
CA GLU A 72 -20.21 3.31 8.01
C GLU A 72 -19.56 4.44 7.20
N GLN A 73 -18.84 5.35 7.86
CA GLN A 73 -18.14 6.48 7.24
C GLN A 73 -17.05 6.07 6.23
N TRP A 74 -16.62 4.82 6.23
CA TRP A 74 -15.66 4.31 5.24
C TRP A 74 -16.32 4.07 3.87
N GLY A 75 -17.65 4.05 3.81
CA GLY A 75 -18.40 3.91 2.56
C GLY A 75 -18.18 2.56 1.86
N GLU A 76 -17.70 1.56 2.60
CA GLU A 76 -17.56 0.17 2.18
C GLU A 76 -18.65 -0.67 2.86
N PRO A 77 -19.24 -1.66 2.18
CA PRO A 77 -20.23 -2.54 2.80
C PRO A 77 -19.62 -3.33 3.97
N TYR A 78 -20.41 -3.56 5.03
CA TYR A 78 -20.02 -4.50 6.08
C TYR A 78 -20.02 -5.92 5.52
N ARG A 79 -18.88 -6.60 5.60
CA ARG A 79 -18.68 -7.96 5.06
C ARG A 79 -17.97 -8.88 6.07
N ALA A 80 -18.21 -8.65 7.36
CA ALA A 80 -17.68 -9.48 8.44
C ALA A 80 -16.15 -9.76 8.29
N SER A 81 -15.69 -10.98 8.59
CA SER A 81 -14.27 -11.29 8.62
C SER A 81 -13.55 -11.10 7.27
N ILE A 82 -14.21 -11.36 6.14
CA ILE A 82 -13.63 -11.10 4.82
C ILE A 82 -13.47 -9.60 4.55
N GLY A 83 -14.47 -8.80 4.89
CA GLY A 83 -14.39 -7.33 4.79
C GLY A 83 -13.23 -6.78 5.61
N ARG A 84 -13.03 -7.30 6.82
CA ARG A 84 -11.87 -6.97 7.65
C ARG A 84 -10.56 -7.31 6.93
N ALA A 85 -10.42 -8.52 6.42
CA ALA A 85 -9.19 -8.96 5.73
C ALA A 85 -8.86 -8.09 4.49
N GLU A 86 -9.86 -7.79 3.67
CA GLU A 86 -9.66 -6.94 2.48
C GLU A 86 -9.22 -5.52 2.82
N ARG A 87 -9.74 -4.96 3.92
CA ARG A 87 -9.32 -3.64 4.44
C ARG A 87 -7.92 -3.69 5.01
N MET A 88 -7.56 -4.78 5.68
CA MET A 88 -6.20 -4.97 6.20
C MET A 88 -5.17 -4.97 5.08
N VAL A 89 -5.45 -5.63 3.94
CA VAL A 89 -4.54 -5.57 2.78
C VAL A 89 -4.33 -4.11 2.32
N GLY A 90 -5.40 -3.32 2.22
CA GLY A 90 -5.29 -1.89 1.90
C GLY A 90 -4.44 -1.12 2.92
N ALA A 91 -4.73 -1.28 4.21
CA ALA A 91 -4.00 -0.63 5.28
C ALA A 91 -2.51 -1.01 5.30
N PHE A 92 -2.17 -2.27 5.04
CA PHE A 92 -0.78 -2.72 4.95
C PHE A 92 -0.05 -2.12 3.75
N LEU A 93 -0.71 -1.99 2.59
CA LEU A 93 -0.12 -1.33 1.43
C LEU A 93 0.12 0.16 1.66
N ASP A 94 -0.82 0.85 2.31
CA ASP A 94 -0.67 2.25 2.69
C ASP A 94 0.49 2.42 3.70
N ALA A 95 0.54 1.56 4.73
CA ALA A 95 1.61 1.57 5.73
C ALA A 95 2.99 1.28 5.09
N ALA A 96 3.09 0.26 4.24
CA ALA A 96 4.32 -0.08 3.52
C ALA A 96 4.77 1.06 2.60
N SER A 97 3.83 1.70 1.89
CA SER A 97 4.11 2.86 1.03
C SER A 97 4.61 4.07 1.83
N GLY A 98 3.97 4.35 2.97
CA GLY A 98 4.36 5.40 3.89
C GLY A 98 5.76 5.18 4.48
N LEU A 99 6.03 3.95 4.94
CA LEU A 99 7.32 3.56 5.49
C LEU A 99 8.43 3.61 4.44
N ALA A 100 8.19 3.07 3.24
CA ALA A 100 9.15 3.14 2.13
C ALA A 100 9.48 4.61 1.78
N SER A 101 8.47 5.48 1.75
CA SER A 101 8.66 6.92 1.51
C SER A 101 9.49 7.59 2.62
N ALA A 102 9.24 7.23 3.88
CA ALA A 102 10.03 7.74 5.01
C ALA A 102 11.49 7.28 4.94
N ILE A 103 11.74 6.00 4.67
CA ILE A 103 13.08 5.43 4.50
C ILE A 103 13.82 6.12 3.35
N ALA A 104 13.16 6.32 2.21
CA ALA A 104 13.76 6.99 1.05
C ALA A 104 14.09 8.46 1.34
N ARG A 105 13.22 9.21 2.05
CA ARG A 105 13.53 10.57 2.49
C ARG A 105 14.73 10.61 3.43
N TYR A 106 14.75 9.76 4.45
CA TYR A 106 15.85 9.67 5.41
C TYR A 106 17.18 9.39 4.71
N LYS A 107 17.24 8.35 3.87
CA LYS A 107 18.45 7.98 3.14
C LYS A 107 18.94 9.09 2.21
N ARG A 108 18.04 9.82 1.56
CA ARG A 108 18.41 10.97 0.71
C ARG A 108 18.99 12.12 1.53
N GLN A 109 18.41 12.44 2.69
CA GLN A 109 18.95 13.46 3.59
C GLN A 109 20.37 13.12 4.06
N GLU A 110 20.62 11.87 4.42
CA GLU A 110 21.95 11.41 4.81
C GLU A 110 22.96 11.45 3.64
N ILE A 111 22.52 11.12 2.42
CA ILE A 111 23.36 11.25 1.22
C ILE A 111 23.67 12.71 0.91
N ASP A 112 22.66 13.59 0.95
CA ASP A 112 22.83 15.03 0.69
C ASP A 112 23.82 15.64 1.70
N ARG A 113 23.72 15.24 2.98
CA ARG A 113 24.68 15.61 4.02
C ARG A 113 26.09 15.13 3.72
N ALA A 114 26.24 13.85 3.37
CA ALA A 114 27.54 13.28 3.03
C ALA A 114 28.18 13.93 1.80
N ILE A 115 27.38 14.35 0.81
CA ILE A 115 27.87 15.13 -0.35
C ILE A 115 28.36 16.50 0.10
N ALA A 116 27.59 17.23 0.90
CA ALA A 116 27.97 18.55 1.41
C ALA A 116 29.27 18.49 2.24
N ASP A 117 29.43 17.47 3.08
CA ASP A 117 30.66 17.26 3.86
C ASP A 117 31.88 17.03 2.94
N LEU A 118 31.70 16.29 1.83
CA LEU A 118 32.75 16.07 0.83
C LEU A 118 33.09 17.34 0.02
N GLU A 119 32.13 18.25 -0.18
CA GLU A 119 32.34 19.51 -0.90
C GLU A 119 33.18 20.51 -0.10
N VAL A 120 33.04 20.51 1.22
CA VAL A 120 33.77 21.40 2.14
C VAL A 120 35.06 20.76 2.67
N SER A 121 35.30 19.48 2.34
CA SER A 121 36.52 18.77 2.70
C SER A 121 37.76 19.47 2.13
N ASP A 122 38.86 19.45 2.88
CA ASP A 122 40.12 20.04 2.42
C ASP A 122 40.80 19.14 1.38
N LEU A 123 40.77 19.56 0.12
CA LEU A 123 41.17 18.76 -1.04
C LEU A 123 42.53 19.21 -1.62
N ASN A 124 43.52 19.37 -0.74
CA ASN A 124 44.81 19.98 -1.07
C ASN A 124 45.68 19.17 -2.05
N ASP A 125 45.46 17.87 -2.20
CA ASP A 125 46.17 17.03 -3.16
C ASP A 125 45.25 16.44 -4.26
N ALA A 126 45.85 16.08 -5.39
CA ALA A 126 45.12 15.60 -6.56
C ALA A 126 44.46 14.22 -6.35
N ALA A 127 45.02 13.38 -5.48
CA ALA A 127 44.46 12.06 -5.20
C ALA A 127 43.19 12.18 -4.32
N SER A 128 43.23 13.04 -3.31
CA SER A 128 42.08 13.35 -2.45
C SER A 128 40.93 13.96 -3.24
N ARG A 129 41.21 14.89 -4.18
CA ARG A 129 40.19 15.42 -5.11
C ARG A 129 39.51 14.33 -5.94
N LYS A 130 40.31 13.45 -6.55
CA LYS A 130 39.77 12.38 -7.39
C LYS A 130 38.91 11.40 -6.58
N ALA A 131 39.32 11.07 -5.36
CA ALA A 131 38.55 10.21 -4.47
C ALA A 131 37.22 10.84 -4.06
N ALA A 132 37.22 12.12 -3.65
CA ALA A 132 36.00 12.84 -3.28
C ALA A 132 35.01 12.92 -4.45
N LEU A 133 35.46 13.28 -5.65
CA LEU A 133 34.60 13.33 -6.84
C LEU A 133 34.00 11.96 -7.18
N SER A 134 34.80 10.89 -7.12
CA SER A 134 34.29 9.53 -7.36
C SER A 134 33.25 9.12 -6.33
N GLN A 135 33.42 9.50 -5.07
CA GLN A 135 32.46 9.19 -4.02
C GLN A 135 31.16 10.00 -4.17
N MET A 136 31.24 11.29 -4.51
CA MET A 136 30.07 12.12 -4.83
C MET A 136 29.27 11.54 -6.00
N MET A 137 29.94 11.09 -7.07
CA MET A 137 29.26 10.42 -8.20
C MET A 137 28.53 9.16 -7.77
N ARG A 138 29.16 8.31 -6.95
CA ARG A 138 28.53 7.10 -6.39
C ARG A 138 27.31 7.46 -5.53
N LEU A 139 27.44 8.45 -4.66
CA LEU A 139 26.36 8.91 -3.79
C LEU A 139 25.17 9.47 -4.59
N ASN A 140 25.43 10.26 -5.63
CA ASN A 140 24.41 10.74 -6.56
C ASN A 140 23.69 9.59 -7.28
N GLN A 141 24.42 8.56 -7.70
CA GLN A 141 23.78 7.39 -8.32
C GLN A 141 22.85 6.65 -7.36
N VAL A 142 23.25 6.50 -6.09
CA VAL A 142 22.38 5.87 -5.06
C VAL A 142 21.16 6.76 -4.78
N ARG A 143 21.36 8.08 -4.70
CA ARG A 143 20.28 9.06 -4.53
C ARG A 143 19.23 8.94 -5.64
N GLU A 144 19.65 8.87 -6.90
CA GLU A 144 18.75 8.68 -8.04
C GLU A 144 18.01 7.34 -8.00
N GLN A 145 18.63 6.27 -7.48
CA GLN A 145 17.95 4.99 -7.31
C GLN A 145 16.81 5.08 -6.29
N LEU A 146 16.94 5.92 -5.26
CA LEU A 146 15.90 6.12 -4.24
C LEU A 146 14.66 6.86 -4.76
N ASP A 147 14.75 7.50 -5.93
CA ASP A 147 13.60 8.13 -6.60
C ASP A 147 12.79 7.13 -7.46
N ARG A 148 13.30 5.91 -7.62
CA ARG A 148 12.62 4.87 -8.40
C ARG A 148 11.51 4.22 -7.57
N GLN A 149 10.39 3.96 -8.23
CA GLN A 149 9.27 3.24 -7.62
C GLN A 149 9.48 1.72 -7.77
N VAL A 150 9.26 0.99 -6.67
CA VAL A 150 9.14 -0.47 -6.69
C VAL A 150 7.67 -0.83 -6.89
N ARG A 151 7.38 -1.73 -7.84
CA ARG A 151 6.03 -2.21 -8.12
C ARG A 151 5.85 -3.61 -7.56
N TRP A 152 4.75 -3.82 -6.84
CA TRP A 152 4.34 -5.13 -6.33
C TRP A 152 3.14 -5.63 -7.12
N THR A 153 3.15 -6.89 -7.50
CA THR A 153 2.01 -7.58 -8.12
C THR A 153 1.32 -8.43 -7.07
N LEU A 154 0.03 -8.18 -6.84
CA LEU A 154 -0.78 -8.93 -5.88
C LEU A 154 -1.92 -9.64 -6.63
N PRO A 155 -2.37 -10.82 -6.16
CA PRO A 155 -3.63 -11.39 -6.61
C PRO A 155 -4.76 -10.39 -6.41
N GLN A 156 -5.73 -10.33 -7.32
CA GLN A 156 -6.88 -9.46 -7.12
C GLN A 156 -7.74 -9.98 -5.95
N TRP A 157 -7.93 -9.15 -4.92
CA TRP A 157 -8.69 -9.52 -3.71
C TRP A 157 -10.01 -8.78 -3.55
N LYS A 158 -10.24 -7.68 -4.29
CA LYS A 158 -11.54 -6.99 -4.36
C LYS A 158 -12.14 -7.19 -5.74
N THR A 159 -13.42 -7.53 -5.82
CA THR A 159 -14.15 -7.57 -7.08
C THR A 159 -15.25 -6.52 -7.11
N THR A 160 -15.44 -5.88 -8.26
CA THR A 160 -16.58 -5.01 -8.50
C THR A 160 -17.57 -5.76 -9.37
N GLY A 161 -18.86 -5.69 -9.04
CA GLY A 161 -19.90 -6.35 -9.82
C GLY A 161 -19.86 -5.97 -11.30
N ASP A 162 -20.12 -6.96 -12.16
CA ASP A 162 -20.09 -6.83 -13.62
C ASP A 162 -20.78 -5.54 -14.08
N SER A 163 -20.01 -4.66 -14.70
CA SER A 163 -20.53 -3.57 -15.51
C SER A 163 -20.98 -4.12 -16.86
N LYS A 164 -22.07 -4.88 -16.88
CA LYS A 164 -22.86 -5.00 -18.12
C LYS A 164 -23.67 -3.72 -18.35
#